data_AF-A0A7W1LCI1-F1
#
_entry.id   AF-A0A7W1LCI1-F1
#
_cell.length_a   1.000
_cell.length_b   1.000
_cell.length_c   1.000
_cell.angle_alpha   90.00
_cell.angle_beta   90.00
_cell.angle_gamma   90.00
#
_symmetry.space_group_name_H-M   'P 1'
#
loop_
_entity.id
_entity.type
_entity.pdbx_description
1 polymer ?
#
loop_
_entity_poly.entity_id
_entity_poly.type
_entity_poly.pdbx_seq_one_letter_code
_entity_poly.pdbx_strand_id
1 'polypeptide(L)'
;MTVNFATANGTATEPDDYQPASGSLSFAPGETIKTVTVFVNGDTEVELNETFTVNLSGATNATISNGQGTGTILNDDNPLSTRFDFDGDGKADVSVFRPSNGGWYINQSMNGFTGIAFGQAGDKIVPADYDGDGKTDVAVYRPSNGTWYLNRSQLGFTAVGFGIAEDIPQPADFDNAVKDSLESNLAKRQTNRCQPITTATGKQTLQFSVMECGICKEARRALRA
;
A
#
# COMPACT_ATOMS: atom_id res chain seq x y z
N MET A 1 22.67 -33.95 3.73
CA MET A 1 23.54 -32.99 2.98
C MET A 1 23.32 -31.61 3.58
N THR A 2 24.27 -30.69 3.43
CA THR A 2 24.09 -29.31 3.90
C THR A 2 24.26 -28.30 2.78
N VAL A 3 23.59 -27.16 2.91
CA VAL A 3 23.76 -25.98 2.06
C VAL A 3 23.56 -24.74 2.92
N ASN A 4 24.40 -23.72 2.74
CA ASN A 4 24.28 -22.45 3.44
C ASN A 4 23.38 -21.51 2.66
N PHE A 5 22.76 -20.57 3.35
CA PHE A 5 22.00 -19.47 2.73
C PHE A 5 22.33 -18.13 3.41
N ALA A 6 22.20 -17.04 2.65
CA ALA A 6 22.23 -15.67 3.16
C ALA A 6 21.39 -14.74 2.27
N THR A 7 20.69 -13.78 2.87
CA THR A 7 20.03 -12.68 2.15
C THR A 7 21.05 -11.70 1.56
N ALA A 8 20.66 -10.98 0.51
CA ALA A 8 21.40 -9.84 -0.01
C ALA A 8 20.43 -8.81 -0.62
N ASN A 9 20.78 -7.53 -0.48
CA ASN A 9 20.00 -6.40 -0.94
C ASN A 9 19.73 -6.45 -2.45
N GLY A 10 18.57 -5.96 -2.85
CA GLY A 10 18.23 -5.62 -4.22
C GLY A 10 17.83 -4.14 -4.26
N THR A 11 16.58 -3.86 -4.64
CA THR A 11 16.00 -2.53 -4.38
C THR A 11 15.62 -2.39 -2.91
N ALA A 12 15.13 -3.47 -2.29
CA ALA A 12 14.96 -3.56 -0.86
C ALA A 12 16.32 -3.74 -0.17
N THR A 13 16.53 -3.02 0.92
CA THR A 13 17.75 -2.89 1.70
C THR A 13 17.53 -3.22 3.17
N GLU A 14 18.45 -4.00 3.75
CA GLU A 14 18.50 -4.19 5.19
C GLU A 14 19.23 -3.02 5.88
N PRO A 15 18.81 -2.60 7.10
CA PRO A 15 17.74 -3.18 7.90
C PRO A 15 16.37 -2.53 7.68
N ASP A 16 16.22 -1.63 6.71
CA ASP A 16 15.02 -0.81 6.57
C ASP A 16 13.83 -1.66 6.11
N ASP A 17 13.98 -2.42 5.02
CA ASP A 17 12.85 -3.11 4.37
C ASP A 17 12.70 -4.58 4.83
N TYR A 18 13.80 -5.21 5.26
CA TYR A 18 13.79 -6.58 5.75
C TYR A 18 14.89 -6.87 6.76
N GLN A 19 14.71 -7.94 7.53
CA GLN A 19 15.71 -8.42 8.48
C GLN A 19 16.70 -9.39 7.80
N PRO A 20 18.03 -9.18 7.94
CA PRO A 20 19.03 -10.09 7.40
C PRO A 20 18.78 -11.52 7.89
N ALA A 21 18.80 -12.49 6.97
CA ALA A 21 18.67 -13.91 7.31
C ALA A 21 19.81 -14.72 6.70
N SER A 22 20.50 -15.51 7.52
CA SER A 22 21.53 -16.45 7.05
C SER A 22 21.57 -17.70 7.93
N GLY A 23 22.13 -18.79 7.39
CA GLY A 23 22.23 -20.03 8.13
C GLY A 23 22.65 -21.23 7.27
N SER A 24 22.45 -22.43 7.81
CA SER A 24 22.71 -23.70 7.14
C SER A 24 21.48 -24.60 7.17
N LEU A 25 21.13 -25.16 6.03
CA LEU A 25 20.03 -26.09 5.85
C LEU A 25 20.58 -27.51 5.76
N SER A 26 20.08 -28.41 6.61
CA SER A 26 20.46 -29.83 6.60
C SER A 26 19.30 -30.69 6.10
N PHE A 27 19.51 -31.39 4.99
CA PHE A 27 18.54 -32.31 4.40
C PHE A 27 18.80 -33.73 4.88
N ALA A 28 17.78 -34.34 5.48
CA ALA A 28 17.77 -35.77 5.78
C ALA A 28 17.66 -36.61 4.49
N PRO A 29 18.05 -37.89 4.50
CA PRO A 29 17.82 -38.78 3.37
C PRO A 29 16.33 -38.78 2.96
N GLY A 30 16.05 -38.55 1.68
CA GLY A 30 14.69 -38.48 1.14
C GLY A 30 14.01 -37.11 1.28
N GLU A 31 14.58 -36.19 2.06
CA GLU A 31 14.08 -34.81 2.12
C GLU A 31 14.54 -34.03 0.90
N THR A 32 13.60 -33.35 0.25
CA THR A 32 13.86 -32.59 -0.97
C THR A 32 13.47 -31.12 -0.86
N ILE A 33 12.88 -30.71 0.26
CA ILE A 33 12.38 -29.35 0.50
C ILE A 33 12.80 -28.87 1.88
N LYS A 34 13.30 -27.64 1.93
CA LYS A 34 13.49 -26.84 3.15
C LYS A 34 12.93 -25.45 2.92
N THR A 35 12.53 -24.81 4.01
CA THR A 35 12.02 -23.44 4.01
C THR A 35 13.00 -22.49 4.65
N VAL A 36 13.21 -21.34 4.01
CA VAL A 36 13.86 -20.17 4.61
C VAL A 36 12.79 -19.14 4.87
N THR A 37 12.75 -18.62 6.09
CA THR A 37 11.89 -17.51 6.49
C THR A 37 12.72 -16.23 6.53
N VAL A 38 12.24 -15.19 5.87
CA VAL A 38 12.78 -13.82 5.94
C VAL A 38 11.66 -12.92 6.43
N PHE A 39 11.95 -12.11 7.45
CA PHE A 39 11.01 -11.14 8.00
C PHE A 39 11.12 -9.83 7.24
N VAL A 40 9.99 -9.32 6.76
CA VAL A 40 9.83 -7.98 6.17
C VAL A 40 9.52 -6.99 7.28
N ASN A 41 10.13 -5.81 7.22
CA ASN A 41 9.83 -4.69 8.08
C ASN A 41 8.87 -3.78 7.30
N GLY A 42 7.59 -3.80 7.64
CA GLY A 42 6.61 -2.90 7.03
C GLY A 42 6.58 -1.55 7.74
N ASP A 43 6.29 -0.49 7.00
CA ASP A 43 6.04 0.84 7.56
C ASP A 43 4.77 1.51 6.99
N THR A 44 4.81 2.81 6.70
CA THR A 44 3.69 3.60 6.16
C THR A 44 4.13 4.59 5.09
N GLU A 45 5.42 4.57 4.71
CA GLU A 45 5.94 5.40 3.64
C GLU A 45 5.54 4.77 2.30
N VAL A 46 5.03 5.56 1.36
CA VAL A 46 4.66 4.99 0.07
C VAL A 46 5.90 4.75 -0.75
N GLU A 47 6.12 3.48 -1.06
CA GLU A 47 7.27 3.00 -1.81
C GLU A 47 6.81 2.27 -3.08
N LEU A 48 7.78 1.91 -3.94
CA LEU A 48 7.51 1.00 -5.04
C LEU A 48 7.62 -0.44 -4.55
N ASN A 49 7.11 -1.40 -5.33
CA ASN A 49 7.43 -2.80 -5.06
C ASN A 49 8.94 -3.02 -5.16
N GLU A 50 9.48 -3.74 -4.20
CA GLU A 50 10.91 -3.92 -4.06
C GLU A 50 11.33 -5.39 -4.06
N THR A 51 12.63 -5.65 -4.22
CA THR A 51 13.16 -7.00 -4.24
C THR A 51 14.43 -7.14 -3.42
N PHE A 52 14.61 -8.32 -2.81
CA PHE A 52 15.86 -8.79 -2.23
C PHE A 52 16.15 -10.21 -2.75
N THR A 53 17.36 -10.73 -2.49
CA THR A 53 17.75 -12.08 -2.91
C THR A 53 18.14 -12.97 -1.75
N VAL A 54 17.99 -14.29 -1.90
CA VAL A 54 18.53 -15.31 -1.01
C VAL A 54 19.53 -16.15 -1.80
N ASN A 55 20.79 -16.12 -1.39
CA ASN A 55 21.91 -16.77 -2.06
C ASN A 55 22.33 -18.05 -1.34
N LEU A 56 22.49 -19.14 -2.08
CA LEU A 56 22.94 -20.42 -1.60
C LEU A 56 24.44 -20.59 -1.82
N SER A 57 25.11 -21.20 -0.85
CA SER A 57 26.55 -21.45 -0.93
C SER A 57 26.97 -22.68 -0.13
N GLY A 58 28.24 -23.09 -0.25
CA GLY A 58 28.84 -24.08 0.64
C GLY A 58 28.15 -25.45 0.67
N ALA A 59 27.57 -25.90 -0.46
CA ALA A 59 26.91 -27.20 -0.52
C ALA A 59 27.88 -28.35 -0.29
N THR A 60 27.49 -29.32 0.55
CA THR A 60 28.26 -30.56 0.80
C THR A 60 27.53 -31.74 0.20
N ASN A 61 28.25 -32.61 -0.54
CA ASN A 61 27.68 -33.78 -1.23
C ASN A 61 26.49 -33.45 -2.15
N ALA A 62 26.47 -32.22 -2.70
CA ALA A 62 25.47 -31.72 -3.62
C ALA A 62 26.09 -30.66 -4.55
N THR A 63 25.44 -30.40 -5.68
CA THR A 63 25.80 -29.31 -6.60
C THR A 63 24.66 -28.30 -6.62
N ILE A 64 24.99 -27.02 -6.48
CA ILE A 64 24.02 -25.92 -6.59
C ILE A 64 23.87 -25.61 -8.08
N SER A 65 22.73 -25.96 -8.67
CA SER A 65 22.42 -25.66 -10.09
C SER A 65 21.69 -24.33 -10.25
N ASN A 66 20.88 -23.94 -9.26
CA ASN A 66 20.30 -22.61 -9.12
C ASN A 66 20.58 -22.14 -7.69
N GLY A 67 21.41 -21.11 -7.56
CA GLY A 67 21.91 -20.63 -6.29
C GLY A 67 21.21 -19.40 -5.73
N GLN A 68 20.21 -18.85 -6.43
CA GLN A 68 19.58 -17.60 -6.01
C GLN A 68 18.05 -17.69 -6.10
N GLY A 69 17.38 -17.27 -5.04
CA GLY A 69 15.95 -16.95 -5.03
C GLY A 69 15.74 -15.44 -4.89
N THR A 70 14.66 -14.92 -5.47
CA THR A 70 14.26 -13.51 -5.31
C THR A 70 13.04 -13.44 -4.42
N GLY A 71 13.08 -12.61 -3.39
CA GLY A 71 11.92 -12.17 -2.63
C GLY A 71 11.42 -10.83 -3.15
N THR A 72 10.11 -10.65 -3.23
CA THR A 72 9.48 -9.37 -3.60
C THR A 72 8.68 -8.87 -2.40
N ILE A 73 8.93 -7.62 -2.01
CA ILE A 73 8.13 -6.87 -1.05
C ILE A 73 7.13 -6.06 -1.88
N LEU A 74 5.85 -6.28 -1.66
CA LEU A 74 4.80 -5.54 -2.35
C LEU A 74 4.45 -4.33 -1.49
N ASN A 75 4.42 -3.15 -2.10
CA ASN A 75 3.94 -1.95 -1.43
C ASN A 75 2.45 -2.12 -1.11
N ASP A 76 2.12 -2.07 0.18
CA ASP A 76 0.75 -2.06 0.69
C ASP A 76 0.39 -0.71 1.34
N ASP A 77 1.27 0.27 1.20
CA ASP A 77 1.05 1.63 1.68
C ASP A 77 0.16 2.44 0.75
N ASN A 78 -0.78 3.16 1.37
CA ASN A 78 -1.68 4.06 0.69
C ASN A 78 -1.05 5.45 0.66
N PRO A 79 -1.08 6.18 -0.48
CA PRO A 79 -0.70 7.59 -0.48
C PRO A 79 -1.50 8.32 0.59
N LEU A 80 -0.78 9.05 1.44
CA LEU A 80 -1.40 9.95 2.39
C LEU A 80 -2.34 10.86 1.60
N SER A 81 -3.63 10.78 1.88
CA SER A 81 -4.64 11.64 1.26
C SER A 81 -4.28 13.09 1.59
N THR A 82 -3.71 13.79 0.62
CA THR A 82 -3.48 15.23 0.75
C THR A 82 -4.72 15.96 0.26
N ARG A 83 -5.19 16.93 1.04
CA ARG A 83 -6.41 17.65 0.66
C ARG A 83 -6.21 18.31 -0.70
N PHE A 84 -7.18 18.08 -1.59
CA PHE A 84 -7.23 18.62 -2.94
C PHE A 84 -6.17 18.05 -3.89
N ASP A 85 -5.59 16.88 -3.60
CA ASP A 85 -4.80 16.10 -4.56
C ASP A 85 -5.71 15.24 -5.44
N PHE A 86 -6.03 15.71 -6.65
CA PHE A 86 -6.96 15.03 -7.56
C PHE A 86 -6.27 14.00 -8.45
N ASP A 87 -4.94 13.95 -8.50
CA ASP A 87 -4.20 13.00 -9.34
C ASP A 87 -3.46 11.90 -8.55
N GLY A 88 -3.39 12.04 -7.23
CA GLY A 88 -2.88 11.06 -6.28
C GLY A 88 -1.35 11.06 -6.18
N ASP A 89 -0.69 12.16 -6.53
CA ASP A 89 0.77 12.26 -6.47
C ASP A 89 1.32 12.68 -5.09
N GLY A 90 0.45 12.82 -4.10
CA GLY A 90 0.77 13.24 -2.75
C GLY A 90 0.95 14.76 -2.62
N LYS A 91 0.54 15.55 -3.62
CA LYS A 91 0.56 17.02 -3.57
C LYS A 91 -0.83 17.58 -3.85
N ALA A 92 -1.20 18.59 -3.06
CA ALA A 92 -2.42 19.34 -3.31
C ALA A 92 -2.39 20.04 -4.67
N ASP A 93 -3.48 19.92 -5.41
CA ASP A 93 -3.74 20.61 -6.67
C ASP A 93 -4.53 21.89 -6.46
N VAL A 94 -4.40 22.80 -7.43
CA VAL A 94 -5.25 23.99 -7.49
C VAL A 94 -6.50 23.67 -8.30
N SER A 95 -7.67 23.91 -7.71
CA SER A 95 -8.95 23.73 -8.41
C SER A 95 -9.87 24.94 -8.27
N VAL A 96 -10.72 25.14 -9.27
CA VAL A 96 -11.83 26.11 -9.25
C VAL A 96 -13.10 25.46 -9.76
N PHE A 97 -14.22 25.73 -9.09
CA PHE A 97 -15.56 25.41 -9.57
C PHE A 97 -16.21 26.65 -10.16
N ARG A 98 -16.82 26.50 -11.34
CA ARG A 98 -17.55 27.56 -12.03
C ARG A 98 -19.05 27.27 -11.98
N PRO A 99 -19.82 27.97 -11.12
CA PRO A 99 -21.24 27.69 -10.93
C PRO A 99 -22.08 27.89 -12.19
N SER A 100 -21.68 28.80 -13.08
CA SER A 100 -22.46 29.12 -14.29
C SER A 100 -22.55 27.98 -15.30
N ASN A 101 -21.66 27.00 -15.23
CA ASN A 101 -21.67 25.85 -16.12
C ASN A 101 -21.46 24.50 -15.41
N GLY A 102 -21.42 24.48 -14.07
CA GLY A 102 -21.17 23.27 -13.29
C GLY A 102 -19.78 22.67 -13.53
N GLY A 103 -18.82 23.46 -14.00
CA GLY A 103 -17.50 22.98 -14.38
C GLY A 103 -16.48 23.07 -13.26
N TRP A 104 -15.78 21.97 -13.00
CA TRP A 104 -14.53 21.91 -12.26
C TRP A 104 -13.36 22.10 -13.22
N TYR A 105 -12.38 22.87 -12.80
CA TYR A 105 -11.14 23.10 -13.53
C TYR A 105 -10.00 22.90 -12.54
N ILE A 106 -9.17 21.90 -12.80
CA ILE A 106 -8.14 21.43 -11.88
C ILE A 106 -6.80 21.52 -12.62
N ASN A 107 -5.82 22.14 -11.98
CA ASN A 107 -4.44 22.15 -12.44
C ASN A 107 -3.66 21.15 -11.59
N GLN A 108 -3.54 19.93 -12.11
CA GLN A 108 -2.93 18.80 -11.44
C GLN A 108 -1.40 18.96 -11.42
N SER A 109 -0.80 18.69 -10.27
CA SER A 109 0.61 18.83 -9.97
C SER A 109 1.51 17.98 -10.87
N MET A 110 1.05 16.77 -11.25
CA MET A 110 1.78 15.83 -12.10
C MET A 110 1.16 15.71 -13.50
N ASN A 111 -0.17 15.72 -13.61
CA ASN A 111 -0.86 15.42 -14.87
C ASN A 111 -1.33 16.66 -15.66
N GLY A 112 -1.11 17.87 -15.12
CA GLY A 112 -1.45 19.12 -15.78
C GLY A 112 -2.94 19.47 -15.70
N PHE A 113 -3.45 20.22 -16.68
CA PHE A 113 -4.81 20.75 -16.61
C PHE A 113 -5.88 19.74 -17.02
N THR A 114 -6.95 19.65 -16.22
CA THR A 114 -8.18 18.91 -16.54
C THR A 114 -9.44 19.73 -16.24
N GLY A 115 -10.52 19.44 -16.98
CA GLY A 115 -11.82 20.07 -16.84
C GLY A 115 -12.94 19.05 -16.80
N ILE A 116 -13.78 19.10 -15.76
CA ILE A 116 -14.82 18.10 -15.49
C ILE A 116 -16.16 18.81 -15.31
N ALA A 117 -17.18 18.44 -16.08
CA ALA A 117 -18.53 18.96 -15.88
C ALA A 117 -19.25 18.12 -14.80
N PHE A 118 -19.30 18.64 -13.57
CA PHE A 118 -19.92 17.94 -12.44
C PHE A 118 -20.54 18.92 -11.43
N GLY A 119 -21.86 18.98 -11.43
CA GLY A 119 -22.65 19.87 -10.59
C GLY A 119 -23.45 20.88 -11.41
N GLN A 120 -24.10 21.82 -10.72
CA GLN A 120 -24.89 22.89 -11.33
C GLN A 120 -24.86 24.17 -10.50
N ALA A 121 -25.46 25.24 -11.02
CA ALA A 121 -25.60 26.50 -10.28
C ALA A 121 -26.35 26.29 -8.96
N GLY A 122 -25.78 26.81 -7.85
CA GLY A 122 -26.34 26.70 -6.51
C GLY A 122 -25.81 25.54 -5.68
N ASP A 123 -25.10 24.59 -6.30
CA ASP A 123 -24.41 23.53 -5.57
C ASP A 123 -23.25 24.11 -4.72
N LYS A 124 -22.98 23.49 -3.56
CA LYS A 124 -21.81 23.75 -2.72
C LYS A 124 -20.74 22.71 -3.05
N ILE A 125 -19.50 23.13 -3.25
CA ILE A 125 -18.40 22.20 -3.49
C ILE A 125 -18.04 21.48 -2.18
N VAL A 126 -17.86 20.16 -2.27
CA VAL A 126 -17.53 19.30 -1.12
C VAL A 126 -16.44 18.26 -1.48
N PRO A 127 -15.33 18.65 -2.12
CA PRO A 127 -14.32 17.69 -2.55
C PRO A 127 -13.60 17.09 -1.34
N ALA A 128 -13.45 15.77 -1.33
CA ALA A 128 -12.73 14.96 -0.35
C ALA A 128 -12.49 13.58 -0.95
N ASP A 129 -11.65 12.75 -0.33
CA ASP A 129 -11.49 11.35 -0.68
C ASP A 129 -12.63 10.54 -0.04
N TYR A 130 -13.66 10.17 -0.81
CA TYR A 130 -14.84 9.44 -0.33
C TYR A 130 -14.79 7.94 -0.65
N ASP A 131 -13.78 7.47 -1.39
CA ASP A 131 -13.57 6.04 -1.65
C ASP A 131 -12.24 5.47 -1.12
N GLY A 132 -11.42 6.31 -0.48
CA GLY A 132 -10.21 5.92 0.24
C GLY A 132 -9.04 5.57 -0.68
N ASP A 133 -9.11 5.96 -1.96
CA ASP A 133 -8.09 5.64 -2.97
C ASP A 133 -6.87 6.58 -2.93
N GLY A 134 -6.87 7.55 -2.01
CA GLY A 134 -5.82 8.54 -1.83
C GLY A 134 -5.93 9.73 -2.77
N LYS A 135 -6.99 9.83 -3.57
CA LYS A 135 -7.29 10.99 -4.40
C LYS A 135 -8.49 11.76 -3.85
N THR A 136 -8.46 13.06 -4.06
CA THR A 136 -9.62 13.91 -3.81
C THR A 136 -10.65 13.68 -4.89
N ASP A 137 -11.86 13.32 -4.49
CA ASP A 137 -13.00 13.18 -5.38
C ASP A 137 -13.63 14.52 -5.71
N VAL A 138 -14.17 14.60 -6.92
CA VAL A 138 -15.02 15.71 -7.34
C VAL A 138 -16.41 15.49 -6.78
N ALA A 139 -16.86 16.38 -5.89
CA ALA A 139 -18.14 16.23 -5.22
C ALA A 139 -18.86 17.55 -4.96
N VAL A 140 -20.18 17.50 -4.98
CA VAL A 140 -21.05 18.66 -4.70
C VAL A 140 -22.20 18.28 -3.75
N TYR A 141 -22.55 19.18 -2.84
CA TYR A 141 -23.79 19.13 -2.08
C TYR A 141 -24.81 20.07 -2.71
N ARG A 142 -26.04 19.60 -2.90
CA ARG A 142 -27.14 20.37 -3.48
C ARG A 142 -28.13 20.78 -2.41
N PRO A 143 -28.11 22.05 -1.96
CA PRO A 143 -29.00 22.49 -0.88
C PRO A 143 -30.48 22.35 -1.25
N SER A 144 -30.85 22.55 -2.52
CA SER A 144 -32.25 22.50 -2.95
C SER A 144 -32.96 21.16 -2.71
N ASN A 145 -32.20 20.07 -2.52
CA ASN A 145 -32.76 18.75 -2.21
C ASN A 145 -31.95 17.95 -1.17
N GLY A 146 -31.02 18.59 -0.46
CA GLY A 146 -30.24 17.95 0.62
C GLY A 146 -29.39 16.76 0.17
N THR A 147 -29.00 16.72 -1.11
CA THR A 147 -28.33 15.54 -1.69
C THR A 147 -26.86 15.83 -1.98
N TRP A 148 -26.00 14.91 -1.57
CA TRP A 148 -24.59 14.83 -1.95
C TRP A 148 -24.48 14.07 -3.26
N TYR A 149 -23.76 14.63 -4.24
CA TYR A 149 -23.42 14.00 -5.51
C TYR A 149 -21.91 13.84 -5.52
N LEU A 150 -21.43 12.60 -5.59
CA LEU A 150 -20.03 12.26 -5.50
C LEU A 150 -19.60 11.61 -6.82
N ASN A 151 -18.52 12.10 -7.43
CA ASN A 151 -17.86 11.44 -8.55
C ASN A 151 -16.52 10.89 -8.06
N ARG A 152 -16.57 9.65 -7.55
CA ARG A 152 -15.44 9.04 -6.85
C ARG A 152 -14.42 8.45 -7.83
N SER A 153 -13.14 8.70 -7.65
CA SER A 153 -12.10 8.40 -8.65
C SER A 153 -11.98 6.93 -9.00
N GLN A 154 -12.19 6.02 -8.04
CA GLN A 154 -12.13 4.58 -8.28
C GLN A 154 -13.52 3.92 -8.30
N LEU A 155 -14.44 4.35 -7.43
CA LEU A 155 -15.76 3.74 -7.28
C LEU A 155 -16.87 4.42 -8.09
N GLY A 156 -16.54 5.48 -8.83
CA GLY A 156 -17.45 6.19 -9.72
C GLY A 156 -18.57 6.94 -9.00
N PHE A 157 -19.60 7.30 -9.77
CA PHE A 157 -20.68 8.17 -9.31
C PHE A 157 -21.59 7.52 -8.25
N THR A 158 -21.95 8.30 -7.23
CA THR A 158 -23.04 7.98 -6.30
C THR A 158 -23.75 9.26 -5.84
N ALA A 159 -25.00 9.12 -5.38
CA ALA A 159 -25.76 10.21 -4.79
C ALA A 159 -26.38 9.76 -3.46
N VAL A 160 -26.23 10.59 -2.42
CA VAL A 160 -26.67 10.29 -1.06
C VAL A 160 -27.52 11.43 -0.54
N GLY A 161 -28.77 11.16 -0.20
CA GLY A 161 -29.65 12.11 0.46
C GLY A 161 -29.30 12.23 1.94
N PHE A 162 -28.65 13.32 2.35
CA PHE A 162 -28.29 13.57 3.75
C PHE A 162 -28.08 15.07 3.99
N GLY A 163 -29.09 15.71 4.58
CA GLY A 163 -29.09 17.13 4.90
C GLY A 163 -30.33 17.85 4.39
N ILE A 164 -30.41 19.14 4.68
CA ILE A 164 -31.46 20.06 4.23
C ILE A 164 -30.85 21.37 3.68
N ALA A 165 -31.69 22.23 3.09
CA ALA A 165 -31.24 23.41 2.36
C ALA A 165 -30.39 24.41 3.16
N GLU A 166 -30.53 24.43 4.49
CA GLU A 166 -29.79 25.33 5.36
C GLU A 166 -28.48 24.73 5.89
N ASP A 167 -28.26 23.43 5.68
CA ASP A 167 -27.07 22.77 6.18
C ASP A 167 -25.84 23.23 5.40
N ILE A 168 -24.76 23.46 6.15
CA ILE A 168 -23.43 23.70 5.59
C ILE A 168 -22.75 22.33 5.53
N PRO A 169 -22.50 21.78 4.33
CA PRO A 169 -21.87 20.48 4.22
C PRO A 169 -20.43 20.56 4.73
N GLN A 170 -19.99 19.53 5.45
CA GLN A 170 -18.62 19.39 5.90
C GLN A 170 -17.95 18.26 5.11
N PRO A 171 -17.21 18.56 4.03
CA PRO A 171 -16.39 17.55 3.37
C PRO A 171 -15.20 17.16 4.25
N ALA A 172 -15.01 15.86 4.41
CA ALA A 172 -13.82 15.26 4.97
C ALA A 172 -13.66 13.84 4.43
N ASP A 173 -12.44 13.31 4.52
CA ASP A 173 -12.21 11.87 4.55
C ASP A 173 -12.80 11.35 5.87
N PHE A 174 -13.93 10.65 5.79
CA PHE A 174 -14.66 10.11 6.94
C PHE A 174 -14.45 8.61 7.13
N ASP A 175 -13.82 7.93 6.18
CA ASP A 175 -13.46 6.51 6.29
C ASP A 175 -12.01 6.31 6.77
N ASN A 176 -11.31 7.41 7.07
CA ASN A 176 -10.11 7.45 7.89
C ASN A 176 -8.92 6.79 7.15
N ALA A 177 -8.75 7.10 5.86
CA ALA A 177 -7.57 6.67 5.10
C ALA A 177 -6.30 7.29 5.70
N VAL A 178 -6.39 8.47 6.32
CA VAL A 178 -5.42 8.89 7.34
C VAL A 178 -5.80 8.25 8.66
N LYS A 179 -5.41 7.00 8.86
CA LYS A 179 -5.29 6.50 10.23
C LYS A 179 -4.16 7.27 10.89
N ASP A 180 -4.53 8.35 11.56
CA ASP A 180 -3.71 8.97 12.57
C ASP A 180 -3.12 7.84 13.43
N SER A 181 -1.80 7.87 13.50
CA SER A 181 -0.81 6.80 13.74
C SER A 181 -1.00 5.82 14.92
N LEU A 182 -2.18 5.76 15.56
CA LEU A 182 -2.45 4.99 16.77
C LEU A 182 -3.53 3.90 16.61
N GLU A 183 -4.59 4.10 15.81
CA GLU A 183 -5.70 3.12 15.69
C GLU A 183 -5.57 2.16 14.46
N SER A 184 -4.55 2.31 13.61
CA SER A 184 -4.27 1.38 12.48
C SER A 184 -3.78 0.02 12.88
N ASN A 185 -3.12 -0.05 14.03
CA ASN A 185 -2.23 -1.15 14.34
C ASN A 185 -2.96 -2.45 14.66
N LEU A 186 -4.30 -2.45 14.78
CA LEU A 186 -5.08 -3.66 15.10
C LEU A 186 -5.83 -4.26 13.90
N ALA A 187 -6.20 -3.47 12.88
CA ALA A 187 -7.12 -3.92 11.82
C ALA A 187 -6.53 -4.01 10.40
N LYS A 188 -5.32 -3.48 10.13
CA LYS A 188 -4.65 -3.67 8.82
C LYS A 188 -3.70 -4.88 8.76
N ARG A 189 -3.50 -5.59 9.87
CA ARG A 189 -2.64 -6.79 9.99
C ARG A 189 -3.14 -8.06 9.26
N GLN A 190 -4.07 -7.96 8.30
CA GLN A 190 -4.80 -9.14 7.82
C GLN A 190 -5.02 -9.31 6.31
N THR A 191 -4.35 -8.56 5.43
CA THR A 191 -4.39 -8.87 3.99
C THR A 191 -3.11 -9.55 3.48
N ASN A 192 -2.88 -10.74 4.05
CA ASN A 192 -1.95 -11.76 3.59
C ASN A 192 -2.27 -12.26 2.17
N ARG A 193 -1.50 -11.87 1.16
CA ARG A 193 -1.33 -12.69 -0.05
C ARG A 193 0.15 -12.96 -0.32
N CYS A 194 0.70 -13.96 0.37
CA CYS A 194 1.88 -14.67 -0.10
C CYS A 194 1.55 -15.33 -1.45
N GLN A 195 2.15 -14.87 -2.56
CA GLN A 195 2.13 -15.66 -3.79
C GLN A 195 3.21 -16.76 -3.69
N PRO A 196 2.87 -18.04 -3.89
CA PRO A 196 3.86 -19.09 -3.95
C PRO A 196 4.72 -18.93 -5.20
N ILE A 197 6.03 -18.69 -5.01
CA ILE A 197 6.99 -18.77 -6.12
C ILE A 197 7.05 -20.23 -6.57
N THR A 198 6.59 -20.50 -7.80
CA THR A 198 6.74 -21.80 -8.44
C THR A 198 7.39 -21.64 -9.81
N THR A 199 8.49 -22.36 -10.05
CA THR A 199 8.76 -23.01 -11.34
C THR A 199 9.79 -24.14 -11.20
N ALA A 200 9.50 -25.24 -11.91
CA ALA A 200 10.08 -26.58 -11.86
C ALA A 200 11.44 -26.68 -12.62
N THR A 201 12.34 -27.66 -12.43
CA THR A 201 12.18 -29.12 -12.58
C THR A 201 13.42 -29.83 -12.03
N GLY A 202 13.25 -30.94 -11.29
CA GLY A 202 14.26 -31.99 -11.05
C GLY A 202 15.51 -31.61 -10.21
N LYS A 203 15.64 -32.26 -9.04
CA LYS A 203 16.57 -32.00 -7.91
C LYS A 203 16.03 -30.96 -6.91
N GLN A 204 16.33 -31.26 -5.65
CA GLN A 204 15.74 -30.72 -4.42
C GLN A 204 15.37 -29.24 -4.51
N THR A 205 14.14 -28.91 -4.14
CA THR A 205 13.50 -27.61 -4.35
C THR A 205 13.41 -26.88 -3.02
N LEU A 206 13.99 -25.68 -2.92
CA LEU A 206 13.80 -24.81 -1.77
C LEU A 206 12.53 -23.99 -1.98
N GLN A 207 11.67 -23.94 -0.97
CA GLN A 207 10.53 -23.04 -0.95
C GLN A 207 10.87 -21.85 -0.06
N PHE A 208 10.82 -20.65 -0.62
CA PHE A 208 10.95 -19.43 0.16
C PHE A 208 9.57 -19.07 0.69
N SER A 209 9.46 -18.89 2.00
CA SER A 209 8.25 -18.39 2.63
C SER A 209 8.57 -17.03 3.24
N VAL A 210 8.05 -15.97 2.65
CA VAL A 210 8.08 -14.62 3.22
C VAL A 210 6.99 -14.58 4.29
N MET A 211 7.35 -14.21 5.51
CA MET A 211 6.40 -14.07 6.61
C MET A 211 6.65 -12.72 7.28
N GLU A 212 5.66 -11.85 7.30
CA GLU A 212 5.75 -10.58 8.02
C GLU A 212 5.86 -10.82 9.53
N CYS A 213 6.75 -10.07 10.18
CA CYS A 213 6.84 -10.08 11.63
C CYS A 213 5.72 -9.22 12.21
N GLY A 214 4.59 -9.83 12.55
CA GLY A 214 3.50 -9.15 13.27
C GLY A 214 3.89 -8.65 14.68
N ILE A 215 5.12 -8.84 15.17
CA ILE A 215 5.52 -8.44 16.53
C ILE A 215 6.95 -7.88 16.51
N CYS A 216 7.11 -6.61 16.10
CA CYS A 216 8.32 -5.84 16.43
C CYS A 216 8.04 -4.35 16.73
N LYS A 217 6.85 -4.02 17.28
CA LYS A 217 6.63 -2.78 18.02
C LYS A 217 6.39 -3.11 19.49
N GLU A 218 7.50 -3.27 20.23
CA GLU A 218 7.73 -2.93 21.65
C GLU A 218 8.91 -3.74 22.22
N ALA A 219 10.14 -3.37 21.87
CA ALA A 219 11.34 -3.83 22.60
C ALA A 219 12.49 -2.82 22.55
N ARG A 220 12.22 -1.53 22.82
CA ARG A 220 13.24 -0.54 23.20
C ARG A 220 12.77 0.40 24.30
N ARG A 221 12.12 -0.14 25.34
CA ARG A 221 12.02 0.53 26.65
C ARG A 221 12.00 -0.45 27.82
N ALA A 222 12.91 -1.42 27.79
CA ALA A 222 13.29 -2.22 28.96
C ALA A 222 14.78 -2.54 28.87
N LEU A 223 15.63 -1.50 28.96
CA LEU A 223 17.07 -1.58 29.24
C LEU A 223 17.63 -0.16 29.46
N ARG A 224 17.09 0.53 30.46
CA ARG A 224 17.87 1.39 31.36
C ARG A 224 17.34 1.16 32.76
N ALA A 225 18.28 0.92 33.66
CA ALA A 225 18.09 0.77 35.10
C ALA A 225 17.29 1.94 35.71
#